data_AF-A0A2G9Z153-F1
#
_entry.id   AF-A0A2G9Z153-F1
#
_cell.length_a   1.000
_cell.length_b   1.000
_cell.length_c   1.000
_cell.angle_alpha   90.00
_cell.angle_beta   90.00
_cell.angle_gamma   90.00
#
_symmetry.space_group_name_H-M   'P 1'
#
loop_
_entity.id
_entity.type
_entity.pdbx_description
1 polymer ?
#
loop_
_entity_poly.entity_id
_entity_poly.type
_entity_poly.pdbx_seq_one_letter_code
_entity_poly.pdbx_strand_id
1 'polypeptide(L)'
;GIVAGREIFEYERINSFWIFYEPENDTKVISLHIKSYLTPYVHIPIHNEDPVRIREILLDHIHEIKQDHNIVDTLERFLHI
;
A
#
# COMPACT_ATOMS: atom_id res chain seq x y z
N GLY A 1 -11.86 -1.48 -8.35
CA GLY A 1 -11.51 -0.21 -7.66
C GLY A 1 -11.29 -0.49 -6.20
N ILE A 2 -10.54 0.36 -5.51
CA ILE A 2 -10.27 0.23 -4.07
C ILE A 2 -11.06 1.31 -3.36
N VAL A 3 -11.83 0.92 -2.34
CA VAL A 3 -12.58 1.88 -1.52
C VAL A 3 -11.84 2.06 -0.20
N ALA A 4 -11.32 3.25 0.04
CA ALA A 4 -10.69 3.60 1.32
C ALA A 4 -11.46 4.78 1.92
N GLY A 5 -12.17 4.52 3.03
CA GLY A 5 -13.02 5.52 3.67
C GLY A 5 -14.22 5.93 2.81
N ARG A 6 -14.24 7.19 2.34
CA ARG A 6 -15.30 7.77 1.47
C ARG A 6 -14.86 7.94 0.02
N GLU A 7 -13.63 7.58 -0.33
CA GLU A 7 -13.10 7.71 -1.67
C GLU A 7 -13.07 6.36 -2.39
N ILE A 8 -13.54 6.36 -3.64
CA ILE A 8 -13.45 5.24 -4.57
C ILE A 8 -12.27 5.52 -5.49
N PHE A 9 -11.20 4.76 -5.30
CA PHE A 9 -10.06 4.77 -6.21
C PHE A 9 -10.32 3.78 -7.34
N GLU A 10 -10.54 4.31 -8.54
CA GLU A 10 -10.66 3.48 -9.73
C GLU A 10 -9.38 2.68 -9.96
N TYR A 11 -9.55 1.40 -10.30
CA TYR A 11 -8.45 0.46 -10.49
C TYR A 11 -7.50 0.94 -11.62
N GLU A 12 -8.04 1.57 -12.66
CA GLU A 12 -7.26 2.13 -13.78
C GLU A 12 -6.29 3.24 -13.39
N ARG A 13 -6.44 3.83 -12.20
CA ARG A 13 -5.54 4.88 -11.71
C ARG A 13 -4.37 4.33 -10.89
N ILE A 14 -4.40 3.05 -10.52
CA ILE A 14 -3.33 2.41 -9.76
C ILE A 14 -2.20 2.09 -10.74
N ASN A 15 -1.06 2.75 -10.54
CA ASN A 15 0.08 2.66 -11.44
C ASN A 15 1.07 1.59 -10.97
N SER A 16 1.31 1.53 -9.67
CA SER A 16 2.22 0.57 -9.07
C SER A 16 1.88 0.31 -7.61
N PHE A 17 2.44 -0.74 -7.05
CA PHE A 17 2.35 -1.02 -5.63
C PHE A 17 3.71 -1.41 -5.05
N TRP A 18 3.80 -1.35 -3.74
CA TRP A 18 4.89 -1.88 -2.95
C TRP A 18 4.37 -2.42 -1.63
N ILE A 19 4.95 -3.50 -1.14
CA ILE A 19 4.59 -4.05 0.16
C ILE A 19 5.75 -3.80 1.11
N PHE A 20 5.47 -3.06 2.17
CA PHE A 20 6.36 -2.90 3.30
C PHE A 20 6.09 -4.04 4.27
N TYR A 21 7.10 -4.88 4.45
CA TYR A 21 7.05 -6.06 5.30
C TYR A 21 8.26 -6.03 6.23
N GLU A 22 8.01 -5.70 7.50
CA GLU A 22 9.02 -5.64 8.54
C GLU A 22 8.61 -6.60 9.68
N PRO A 23 9.13 -7.84 9.67
CA PRO A 23 8.76 -8.85 10.66
C PRO A 23 9.21 -8.47 12.08
N GLU A 24 10.18 -7.58 12.24
CA GLU A 24 10.69 -7.14 13.54
C GLU A 24 9.65 -6.29 14.31
N ASN A 25 8.83 -5.52 13.60
CA ASN A 25 7.82 -4.62 14.18
C ASN A 25 6.37 -5.08 13.92
N ASP A 26 6.17 -6.27 13.34
CA ASP A 26 4.88 -6.76 12.80
C ASP A 26 4.22 -5.79 11.80
N THR A 27 5.03 -4.92 11.18
CA THR A 27 4.54 -3.93 10.22
C THR A 27 4.34 -4.61 8.86
N LYS A 28 3.08 -4.75 8.48
CA LYS A 28 2.68 -5.21 7.14
C LYS A 28 1.80 -4.12 6.54
N VAL A 29 2.28 -3.45 5.50
CA VAL A 29 1.54 -2.37 4.86
C VAL A 29 1.69 -2.44 3.34
N ILE A 30 0.57 -2.40 2.63
CA ILE A 30 0.56 -2.25 1.17
C ILE A 30 0.50 -0.76 0.88
N SER A 31 1.48 -0.29 0.12
CA SER A 31 1.44 1.02 -0.49
C SER A 31 1.05 0.93 -1.95
N LEU A 32 0.01 1.67 -2.33
CA LEU A 32 -0.51 1.76 -3.67
C LEU A 32 -0.24 3.15 -4.21
N HIS A 33 0.51 3.23 -5.30
CA HIS A 33 0.76 4.47 -5.99
C HIS A 33 -0.32 4.69 -7.04
N ILE A 34 -1.12 5.73 -6.83
CA ILE A 34 -2.24 6.14 -7.66
C ILE A 34 -1.83 7.41 -8.40
N LYS A 35 -2.13 7.49 -9.69
CA LYS A 35 -2.03 8.75 -10.44
C LYS A 35 -3.15 9.69 -10.00
N SER A 36 -2.92 10.42 -8.92
CA SER A 36 -3.80 11.47 -8.39
C SER A 36 -3.04 12.78 -8.20
N TYR A 37 -3.73 13.90 -8.43
CA TYR A 37 -3.16 15.25 -8.29
C TYR A 37 -2.98 15.70 -6.83
N LEU A 38 -3.70 15.09 -5.88
CA LEU A 38 -3.74 15.55 -4.48
C LEU A 38 -3.07 14.57 -3.50
N THR A 39 -3.25 13.26 -3.69
CA THR A 39 -2.69 12.21 -2.84
C THR A 39 -2.26 11.01 -3.69
N PRO A 40 -0.96 10.91 -4.05
CA PRO A 40 -0.49 9.86 -4.95
C PRO A 40 -0.34 8.49 -4.28
N TYR A 41 -0.42 8.37 -2.95
CA TYR A 41 -0.16 7.11 -2.25
C TYR A 41 -1.28 6.73 -1.28
N VAL A 42 -1.77 5.50 -1.39
CA VAL A 42 -2.75 4.89 -0.48
C VAL A 42 -2.07 3.75 0.27
N HIS A 43 -2.15 3.80 1.59
CA HIS A 43 -1.49 2.84 2.48
C HIS A 43 -2.53 2.02 3.22
N ILE A 44 -2.40 0.70 3.15
CA ILE A 44 -3.36 -0.26 3.69
C ILE A 44 -2.61 -1.22 4.61
N PRO A 45 -2.78 -1.12 5.94
CA PRO A 45 -2.14 -2.04 6.88
C PRO A 45 -2.83 -3.41 6.81
N ILE A 46 -2.04 -4.46 6.63
CA ILE A 46 -2.54 -5.79 6.32
C ILE A 46 -2.73 -6.70 7.55
N HIS A 47 -2.28 -6.26 8.73
CA HIS A 47 -2.42 -6.97 10.03
C HIS A 47 -2.27 -8.51 9.92
N ASN A 48 -3.40 -9.25 9.94
CA ASN A 48 -3.44 -10.72 9.96
C ASN A 48 -3.41 -11.40 8.58
N GLU A 49 -3.51 -10.66 7.49
CA GLU A 49 -3.52 -11.24 6.15
C GLU A 49 -2.09 -11.58 5.68
N ASP A 50 -1.99 -12.55 4.77
CA ASP A 50 -0.72 -12.98 4.21
C ASP A 50 -0.22 -11.97 3.14
N PRO A 51 0.89 -11.25 3.39
CA PRO A 51 1.43 -10.28 2.44
C PRO A 51 1.88 -10.94 1.14
N VAL A 52 2.32 -12.20 1.18
CA VAL A 52 2.73 -12.96 -0.02
C VAL A 52 1.52 -13.21 -0.90
N ARG A 53 0.39 -13.63 -0.30
CA ARG A 53 -0.82 -13.93 -1.07
C ARG A 53 -1.37 -12.70 -1.76
N ILE A 54 -1.32 -11.55 -1.08
CA ILE A 54 -1.76 -10.28 -1.66
C ILE A 54 -0.79 -9.82 -2.74
N ARG A 55 0.52 -9.99 -2.54
CA ARG A 55 1.53 -9.71 -3.56
C ARG A 55 1.25 -10.45 -4.85
N GLU A 56 0.97 -11.75 -4.78
CA GLU A 56 0.66 -12.57 -5.96
C GLU A 56 -0.52 -12.00 -6.74
N ILE A 57 -1.62 -11.67 -6.04
CA ILE A 57 -2.82 -11.11 -6.67
C ILE A 57 -2.53 -9.74 -7.29
N LEU A 58 -1.74 -8.89 -6.62
CA LEU A 58 -1.41 -7.57 -7.11
C LEU A 58 -0.42 -7.62 -8.29
N LEU A 59 0.54 -8.55 -8.30
CA LEU A 59 1.50 -8.75 -9.40
C LEU A 59 0.82 -9.10 -10.72
N ASP A 60 -0.30 -9.81 -10.68
CA ASP A 60 -1.08 -10.16 -11.89
C ASP A 60 -1.75 -8.94 -12.54
N HIS A 61 -1.84 -7.83 -11.80
CA HIS A 61 -2.73 -6.71 -12.09
C HIS A 61 -1.97 -5.38 -12.27
N ILE A 62 -0.94 -5.16 -11.47
CA ILE A 62 -0.19 -3.91 -11.38
C ILE A 62 1.30 -4.20 -11.14
N HIS A 63 2.18 -3.28 -11.55
CA HIS A 63 3.62 -3.48 -11.38
C HIS A 63 4.08 -3.21 -9.95
N GLU A 64 4.98 -4.07 -9.46
CA GLU A 64 5.69 -3.87 -8.19
C GLU A 64 6.85 -2.88 -8.41
N ILE A 65 6.79 -1.70 -7.79
CA ILE A 65 7.84 -0.67 -7.87
C ILE A 65 8.26 -0.29 -6.46
N LYS A 66 9.55 -0.43 -6.16
CA LYS A 66 10.11 -0.06 -4.86
C LYS A 66 9.82 1.40 -4.53
N GLN A 67 9.17 1.60 -3.38
CA GLN A 67 8.91 2.93 -2.82
C GLN A 67 9.97 3.29 -1.78
N ASP A 68 10.14 4.60 -1.55
CA ASP A 68 11.15 5.14 -0.66
C ASP A 68 10.81 4.90 0.82
N HIS A 69 11.82 4.67 1.66
CA HIS A 69 11.64 4.33 3.08
C HIS A 69 10.97 5.46 3.87
N ASN A 70 11.16 6.73 3.47
CA ASN A 70 10.51 7.89 4.10
C ASN A 70 8.97 7.75 4.22
N ILE A 71 8.36 6.98 3.32
CA ILE A 71 6.92 6.71 3.33
C ILE A 71 6.55 5.82 4.53
N VAL A 72 7.36 4.81 4.84
CA VAL A 72 7.17 3.90 5.99
C VAL A 72 7.31 4.64 7.31
N ASP A 73 8.37 5.46 7.44
CA ASP A 73 8.60 6.26 8.65
C ASP A 73 7.40 7.15 9.00
N THR A 74 6.72 7.68 7.98
CA THR A 74 5.53 8.51 8.14
C THR A 74 4.32 7.68 8.59
N LEU A 75 4.21 6.43 8.11
CA LEU A 75 3.12 5.52 8.44
C LEU A 75 3.27 4.91 9.83
N GLU A 76 4.47 4.51 10.23
CA GLU A 76 4.72 4.02 11.58
C GLU A 76 4.28 5.06 12.61
N ARG A 77 4.56 6.35 12.38
CA ARG A 77 4.09 7.46 13.23
C ARG A 77 2.56 7.60 13.26
N PHE A 78 1.87 7.22 12.19
CA PHE A 78 0.41 7.36 12.07
C PHE A 78 -0.35 6.12 12.57
N LEU A 79 0.30 4.96 12.62
CA LEU A 79 -0.27 3.73 13.17
C LEU A 79 -0.02 3.59 14.68
N HIS A 80 0.99 4.27 15.23
CA HIS A 80 1.30 4.32 16.66
C HIS A 80 0.42 5.29 17.48
N ILE A 81 -0.86 5.45 17.13
CA ILE A 81 -1.87 6.24 17.87
C ILE A 81 -3.01 5.37 18.39
#